data_AF-A0A4V2WSY7-F1
#
_entry.id   AF-A0A4V2WSY7-F1
#
_cell.length_a   1.000
_cell.length_b   1.000
_cell.length_c   1.000
_cell.angle_alpha   90.00
_cell.angle_beta   90.00
_cell.angle_gamma   90.00
#
_symmetry.space_group_name_H-M   'P 1'
#
loop_
_entity.id
_entity.type
_entity.pdbx_description
1 polymer ?
#
loop_
_entity_poly.entity_id
_entity_poly.type
_entity_poly.pdbx_seq_one_letter_code
_entity_poly.pdbx_strand_id
1 'polypeptide(L)'
;MNFLKYLMNVSHPLTFATFFIYMLGVIFLLKEVISAADWLLNYLGITSKRILKREQESKRISDISSRLDMQADNIDKLCDANRVILSDRINQKYKVYLNKGYIPEDEYEEFVSLHTVYNEIGGNHTGDEKFRKCIKQLPIKPDE
;
A
#
# COMPACT_ATOMS: atom_id res chain seq x y z
N MET A 1 60.76 -14.60 32.26
CA MET A 1 61.48 -13.65 31.40
C MET A 1 62.14 -14.32 30.17
N ASN A 2 61.48 -15.31 29.55
CA ASN A 2 62.04 -16.04 28.39
C ASN A 2 61.13 -16.01 27.14
N PHE A 3 59.83 -15.72 27.28
CA PHE A 3 58.89 -15.68 26.15
C PHE A 3 59.08 -14.42 25.28
N LEU A 4 59.32 -13.26 25.90
CA LEU A 4 59.68 -12.01 25.22
C LEU A 4 61.02 -12.10 24.47
N LYS A 5 61.98 -12.88 25.00
CA LYS A 5 63.28 -13.11 24.37
C LYS A 5 63.18 -14.05 23.17
N TYR A 6 62.26 -15.02 23.22
CA TYR A 6 61.95 -15.91 22.10
C TYR A 6 61.25 -15.16 20.95
N LEU A 7 60.35 -14.23 21.26
CA LEU A 7 59.72 -13.36 20.26
C LEU A 7 60.68 -12.36 19.61
N MET A 8 61.68 -11.84 20.34
CA MET A 8 62.68 -10.91 19.78
C MET A 8 63.85 -11.59 19.05
N ASN A 9 64.05 -12.90 19.20
CA ASN A 9 65.16 -13.62 18.54
C ASN A 9 64.79 -14.19 17.15
N VAL A 10 63.62 -13.83 16.62
CA VAL A 10 63.20 -14.16 15.25
C VAL A 10 63.35 -12.91 14.39
N SER A 11 64.60 -12.43 14.26
CA SER A 11 64.98 -11.42 13.28
C SER A 11 65.20 -12.06 11.90
N HIS A 12 64.15 -12.68 11.35
CA HIS A 12 64.13 -12.96 9.92
C HIS A 12 64.00 -11.63 9.17
N PRO A 13 64.66 -11.42 8.01
CA PRO A 13 64.41 -10.23 7.20
C PRO A 13 62.90 -10.19 6.90
N LEU A 14 62.26 -9.02 7.07
CA LEU A 14 60.85 -8.78 6.73
C LEU A 14 60.69 -8.98 5.21
N THR A 15 60.62 -10.23 4.79
CA THR A 15 60.23 -10.59 3.43
C THR A 15 58.72 -10.36 3.33
N PHE A 16 58.29 -9.81 2.20
CA PHE A 16 56.87 -9.61 1.89
C PHE A 16 56.01 -10.84 2.23
N ALA A 17 56.53 -12.05 2.02
CA ALA A 17 55.87 -13.30 2.37
C ALA A 17 55.49 -13.42 3.86
N THR A 18 56.38 -13.04 4.78
CA THR A 18 56.10 -13.12 6.22
C THR A 18 54.98 -12.16 6.64
N PHE A 19 54.97 -10.93 6.11
CA PHE A 19 53.91 -9.95 6.35
C PHE A 19 52.53 -10.46 5.90
N PHE A 20 52.45 -11.10 4.73
CA PHE A 20 51.19 -11.65 4.23
C PHE A 20 50.64 -12.79 5.10
N ILE A 21 51.51 -13.65 5.63
CA ILE A 21 51.10 -14.73 6.53
C ILE A 21 50.51 -14.15 7.83
N TYR A 22 51.15 -13.13 8.41
CA TYR A 22 50.62 -12.47 9.60
C TYR A 22 49.28 -11.77 9.33
N MET A 23 49.12 -11.11 8.18
CA MET A 23 47.88 -10.43 7.82
C MET A 23 46.71 -11.40 7.65
N LEU A 24 46.94 -12.55 6.99
CA LEU A 24 45.95 -13.63 6.89
C LEU A 24 45.61 -14.23 8.26
N GLY A 25 46.60 -14.41 9.14
CA GLY A 25 46.38 -14.87 10.50
C GLY A 25 45.48 -13.92 11.30
N VAL A 26 45.68 -12.60 11.17
CA VAL A 26 44.84 -11.59 11.82
C VAL A 26 43.40 -11.64 11.31
N ILE A 27 43.19 -11.79 9.99
CA ILE A 27 41.85 -11.93 9.41
C ILE A 27 41.14 -13.18 9.94
N PHE A 28 41.87 -14.30 10.04
CA PHE A 28 41.32 -15.56 10.57
C PHE A 28 40.89 -15.40 12.04
N LEU A 29 41.73 -14.77 12.87
CA LEU A 29 41.38 -14.50 14.27
C LEU A 29 40.17 -13.56 14.40
N LEU A 30 40.07 -12.53 13.57
CA LEU A 30 38.91 -11.64 13.56
C LEU A 30 37.63 -12.40 13.21
N LYS A 31 37.68 -13.32 12.25
CA LYS A 31 36.54 -14.16 11.91
C LYS A 31 36.07 -15.02 13.08
N GLU A 32 36.99 -15.64 13.80
CA GLU A 32 36.67 -16.48 14.97
C GLU A 32 36.04 -15.65 16.10
N VAL A 33 36.53 -14.43 16.33
CA VAL A 33 35.96 -13.53 17.33
C VAL A 33 34.53 -13.11 16.96
N ILE A 34 34.26 -12.80 15.69
CA ILE A 34 32.91 -12.47 15.21
C ILE A 34 31.97 -13.66 15.38
N SER A 35 32.42 -14.87 15.00
CA SER A 35 31.65 -16.11 15.16
C SER A 35 31.32 -16.40 16.62
N ALA A 36 32.29 -16.26 17.52
CA ALA A 36 32.09 -16.44 18.95
C ALA A 36 31.14 -15.39 19.54
N ALA A 37 31.24 -14.13 19.11
CA ALA A 37 30.33 -13.07 19.51
C ALA A 37 28.89 -13.35 19.04
N ASP A 38 28.71 -13.77 17.79
CA ASP A 38 27.39 -14.18 17.26
C ASP A 38 26.82 -15.38 18.02
N TRP A 39 27.64 -16.40 18.32
CA TRP A 39 27.24 -17.54 19.14
C TRP A 39 26.83 -17.12 20.56
N LEU A 40 27.57 -16.20 21.19
CA LEU A 40 27.27 -15.72 22.54
C LEU A 40 25.99 -14.86 22.57
N LEU A 41 25.77 -14.04 21.54
CA LEU A 41 24.50 -13.31 21.35
C LEU A 41 23.32 -14.27 21.13
N ASN A 42 23.55 -15.40 20.47
CA ASN A 42 22.56 -16.46 20.30
C ASN A 42 22.25 -17.18 21.62
N TYR A 43 23.28 -17.51 22.40
CA TYR A 43 23.15 -18.14 23.71
C TYR A 43 22.39 -17.26 24.71
N LEU A 44 22.62 -15.94 24.69
CA LEU A 44 21.88 -14.97 25.52
C LEU A 44 20.42 -14.75 25.08
N GLY A 45 19.95 -15.41 24.01
CA GLY A 45 18.55 -15.38 23.59
C GLY A 45 18.10 -14.08 22.91
N ILE A 46 19.04 -13.21 22.51
CA ILE A 46 18.74 -11.94 21.84
C ILE A 46 18.18 -12.20 20.43
N THR A 47 18.62 -13.26 19.74
CA THR A 47 18.08 -13.69 18.44
C THR A 47 16.64 -14.14 18.55
N SER A 48 16.24 -14.82 19.63
CA SER A 48 14.84 -15.22 19.85
C SER A 48 13.90 -14.00 19.90
N LYS A 49 14.30 -12.93 20.61
CA LYS A 49 13.54 -11.66 20.62
C LYS A 49 13.47 -11.00 19.24
N ARG A 50 14.52 -11.07 18.43
CA ARG A 50 14.53 -10.53 17.06
C ARG A 50 13.61 -11.34 16.14
N ILE A 51 13.60 -12.67 16.26
CA ILE A 51 12.72 -13.55 15.47
C ILE A 51 11.26 -13.31 15.85
N LEU A 52 10.93 -13.27 17.15
CA LEU A 52 9.59 -12.96 17.64
C LEU A 52 9.10 -11.58 17.14
N LYS A 53 9.99 -10.58 17.14
CA LYS A 53 9.67 -9.25 16.63
C LYS A 53 9.36 -9.28 15.13
N ARG A 54 10.15 -10.00 14.32
CA ARG A 54 9.90 -10.17 12.88
C ARG A 54 8.59 -10.91 12.59
N GLU A 55 8.29 -11.96 13.36
CA GLU A 55 7.00 -12.65 13.23
C GLU A 55 5.83 -11.74 13.59
N GLN A 56 5.98 -10.94 14.66
CA GLN A 56 4.95 -9.99 15.05
C GLN A 56 4.77 -8.88 14.00
N GLU A 57 5.86 -8.36 13.44
CA GLU A 57 5.83 -7.40 12.34
C GLU A 57 5.17 -8.01 11.09
N SER A 58 5.52 -9.23 10.71
CA SER A 58 4.90 -9.95 9.60
C SER A 58 3.39 -10.18 9.83
N LYS A 59 2.99 -10.59 11.04
CA LYS A 59 1.58 -10.70 11.42
C LYS A 59 0.85 -9.37 11.35
N ARG A 60 1.46 -8.28 11.82
CA ARG A 60 0.89 -6.93 11.71
C ARG A 60 0.72 -6.51 10.27
N ILE A 61 1.70 -6.79 9.40
CA ILE A 61 1.61 -6.48 7.97
C ILE A 61 0.48 -7.28 7.33
N SER A 62 0.37 -8.57 7.63
CA SER A 62 -0.71 -9.44 7.14
C SER A 62 -2.09 -9.01 7.65
N ASP A 63 -2.19 -8.55 8.89
CA ASP A 63 -3.44 -8.03 9.46
C ASP A 63 -3.82 -6.71 8.80
N ILE A 64 -2.85 -5.82 8.59
CA ILE A 64 -3.06 -4.57 7.85
C ILE A 64 -3.50 -4.86 6.41
N SER A 65 -2.85 -5.77 5.69
CA SER A 65 -3.26 -6.12 4.33
C SER A 65 -4.68 -6.68 4.29
N SER A 66 -5.02 -7.60 5.21
CA SER A 66 -6.38 -8.13 5.31
C SER A 66 -7.41 -7.04 5.61
N ARG A 67 -7.08 -6.09 6.49
CA ARG A 67 -7.96 -4.95 6.79
C ARG A 67 -8.13 -4.01 5.60
N LEU A 68 -7.09 -3.81 4.79
CA LEU A 68 -7.17 -3.03 3.56
C LEU A 68 -8.06 -3.72 2.53
N ASP A 69 -7.91 -5.04 2.37
CA ASP A 69 -8.76 -5.83 1.46
C ASP A 69 -10.24 -5.76 1.86
N MET A 70 -10.52 -5.90 3.17
CA MET A 70 -11.88 -5.72 3.69
C MET A 70 -12.41 -4.29 3.51
N GLN A 71 -11.56 -3.27 3.62
CA GLN A 71 -11.96 -1.89 3.36
C GLN A 71 -12.26 -1.66 1.89
N ALA A 72 -11.46 -2.21 0.97
CA ALA A 72 -11.69 -2.14 -0.46
C ALA A 72 -13.05 -2.77 -0.83
N ASP A 73 -13.33 -3.98 -0.32
CA ASP A 73 -14.62 -4.66 -0.53
C ASP A 73 -15.81 -3.85 0.02
N ASN A 74 -15.65 -3.20 1.18
CA ASN A 74 -16.69 -2.33 1.72
C ASN A 74 -16.90 -1.06 0.89
N ILE A 75 -15.82 -0.48 0.32
CA ILE A 75 -15.91 0.66 -0.59
C ILE A 75 -16.64 0.25 -1.87
N ASP A 76 -16.33 -0.90 -2.44
CA ASP A 76 -16.99 -1.41 -3.64
C ASP A 76 -18.50 -1.60 -3.40
N LYS A 77 -18.87 -2.19 -2.26
CA LYS A 77 -20.28 -2.32 -1.84
C LYS A 77 -20.98 -0.97 -1.69
N LEU A 78 -20.29 0.04 -1.15
CA LEU A 78 -20.83 1.39 -1.02
C LEU A 78 -21.00 2.05 -2.40
N CYS A 79 -20.05 1.88 -3.31
CA CYS A 79 -20.16 2.34 -4.70
C CYS A 79 -21.35 1.69 -5.40
N ASP A 80 -21.54 0.38 -5.25
CA ASP A 80 -22.68 -0.34 -5.81
C ASP A 80 -24.02 0.16 -5.25
N ALA A 81 -24.11 0.36 -3.93
CA ALA A 81 -25.31 0.90 -3.29
C ALA A 81 -25.61 2.33 -3.77
N ASN A 82 -24.58 3.20 -3.81
CA ASN A 82 -24.73 4.57 -4.29
C ASN A 82 -25.13 4.61 -5.77
N ARG A 83 -24.59 3.71 -6.60
CA ARG A 83 -24.98 3.60 -8.02
C ARG A 83 -26.48 3.31 -8.16
N VAL A 84 -27.03 2.40 -7.34
CA VAL A 84 -28.47 2.08 -7.35
C VAL A 84 -29.28 3.31 -6.94
N ILE A 85 -28.89 4.01 -5.88
CA ILE A 85 -29.57 5.22 -5.39
C ILE A 85 -29.56 6.32 -6.45
N LEU A 86 -28.40 6.59 -7.05
CA LEU A 86 -28.25 7.60 -8.10
C LEU A 86 -29.08 7.23 -9.33
N SER A 87 -29.08 5.96 -9.74
CA SER A 87 -29.92 5.48 -10.85
C SER A 87 -31.41 5.73 -10.60
N ASP A 88 -31.87 5.43 -9.38
CA ASP A 88 -33.26 5.71 -9.00
C ASP A 88 -33.55 7.21 -8.99
N ARG A 89 -32.62 8.04 -8.50
CA ARG A 89 -32.78 9.50 -8.51
C ARG A 89 -32.83 10.09 -9.93
N ILE A 90 -31.99 9.60 -10.85
CA ILE A 90 -32.06 9.94 -12.29
C ILE A 90 -33.44 9.56 -12.82
N ASN A 91 -33.93 8.37 -12.50
CA ASN A 91 -35.23 7.89 -12.95
C ASN A 91 -36.40 8.70 -12.39
N GLN A 92 -36.33 9.15 -11.14
CA GLN A 92 -37.33 10.04 -10.54
C GLN A 92 -37.36 11.39 -11.25
N LYS A 93 -36.22 12.06 -11.38
CA LYS A 93 -36.09 13.34 -12.09
C LYS A 93 -36.53 13.22 -13.55
N TYR A 94 -36.13 12.14 -14.24
CA TYR A 94 -36.57 11.82 -15.60
C TYR A 94 -38.10 11.79 -15.73
N LYS A 95 -38.81 11.10 -14.83
CA LYS A 95 -40.27 11.04 -14.84
C LYS A 95 -40.90 12.42 -14.63
N VAL A 96 -40.36 13.21 -13.70
CA VAL A 96 -40.85 14.57 -13.42
C VAL A 96 -40.67 15.47 -14.64
N TYR A 97 -39.46 15.53 -15.22
CA TYR A 97 -39.16 16.40 -16.36
C TYR A 97 -39.93 16.00 -17.61
N LEU A 98 -40.12 14.70 -17.85
CA LEU A 98 -40.99 14.25 -18.95
C LEU A 98 -42.44 14.66 -18.75
N ASN A 99 -42.95 14.62 -17.52
CA ASN A 99 -44.31 15.03 -17.22
C ASN A 99 -44.49 16.56 -17.33
N LYS A 100 -43.48 17.34 -16.88
CA LYS A 100 -43.44 18.80 -17.04
C LYS A 100 -43.25 19.21 -18.51
N GLY A 101 -42.56 18.39 -19.31
CA GLY A 101 -42.19 18.72 -20.69
C GLY A 101 -41.00 19.69 -20.80
N TYR A 102 -40.29 19.96 -19.70
CA TYR A 102 -39.09 20.79 -19.64
C TYR A 102 -38.21 20.39 -18.44
N ILE A 103 -36.96 20.83 -18.44
CA ILE A 103 -36.04 20.75 -17.30
C ILE A 103 -35.99 22.14 -16.64
N PRO A 104 -36.24 22.26 -15.32
CA PRO A 104 -36.05 23.52 -14.60
C PRO A 104 -34.61 24.00 -14.72
N GLU A 105 -34.41 25.29 -15.01
CA GLU A 105 -33.08 25.89 -15.20
C GLU A 105 -32.18 25.76 -13.97
N ASP A 106 -32.75 25.93 -12.78
CA ASP A 106 -32.08 25.78 -11.49
C ASP A 106 -31.69 24.33 -11.17
N GLU A 107 -32.43 23.35 -11.69
CA GLU A 107 -32.13 21.93 -11.50
C GLU A 107 -31.21 21.33 -12.59
N TYR A 108 -30.98 22.05 -13.69
CA TYR A 108 -30.24 21.51 -14.84
C TYR A 108 -28.81 21.10 -14.45
N GLU A 109 -28.07 21.98 -13.78
CA GLU A 109 -26.70 21.69 -13.35
C GLU A 109 -26.65 20.54 -12.34
N GLU A 110 -27.59 20.50 -11.39
CA GLU A 110 -27.70 19.40 -10.42
C GLU A 110 -27.95 18.07 -11.14
N PHE A 111 -28.82 18.04 -12.14
CA PHE A 111 -29.12 16.84 -12.90
C PHE A 111 -27.92 16.34 -13.71
N VAL A 112 -27.15 17.23 -14.31
CA VAL A 112 -25.89 16.91 -15.01
C VAL A 112 -24.83 16.39 -14.04
N SER A 113 -24.66 17.04 -12.89
CA SER A 113 -23.72 16.62 -11.85
C SER A 113 -24.07 15.22 -11.33
N LEU A 114 -25.35 14.97 -11.09
CA LEU A 114 -25.85 13.69 -10.62
C LEU A 114 -25.56 12.55 -11.61
N HIS A 115 -25.71 12.81 -12.91
CA HIS A 115 -25.34 11.86 -13.96
C HIS A 115 -23.83 11.64 -14.07
N THR A 116 -23.04 12.70 -13.92
CA THR A 116 -21.57 12.63 -13.91
C THR A 116 -21.07 11.68 -12.82
N VAL A 117 -21.49 11.89 -11.57
CA VAL A 117 -21.09 11.04 -10.44
C VAL A 117 -21.56 9.60 -10.63
N TYR A 118 -22.79 9.40 -11.14
CA TYR A 118 -23.31 8.07 -11.45
C TYR A 118 -22.42 7.31 -12.46
N ASN A 119 -21.90 8.00 -13.47
CA ASN A 119 -21.02 7.40 -14.46
C ASN A 119 -19.61 7.13 -13.94
N GLU A 120 -19.07 8.00 -13.09
CA GLU A 120 -17.76 7.80 -12.45
C GLU A 120 -17.72 6.53 -11.59
N ILE A 121 -18.84 6.17 -10.96
CA ILE A 121 -18.95 4.96 -10.12
C ILE A 121 -19.45 3.71 -10.87
N GLY A 122 -19.32 3.68 -12.20
CA GLY A 122 -19.66 2.51 -13.01
C GLY A 122 -21.15 2.38 -13.32
N GLY A 123 -21.78 3.49 -13.68
CA GLY A 123 -23.17 3.57 -14.13
C GLY A 123 -23.53 2.57 -15.23
N ASN A 124 -24.82 2.22 -15.29
CA ASN A 124 -25.40 1.35 -16.32
C ASN A 124 -26.03 2.13 -17.48
N HIS A 125 -26.18 1.44 -18.61
CA HIS A 125 -26.72 1.97 -19.86
C HIS A 125 -28.15 2.54 -19.71
N THR A 126 -28.97 1.99 -18.80
CA THR A 126 -30.36 2.43 -18.63
C THR A 126 -30.46 3.83 -18.02
N GLY A 127 -29.58 4.17 -17.06
CA GLY A 127 -29.49 5.52 -16.50
C GLY A 127 -29.06 6.54 -17.54
N ASP A 128 -28.02 6.20 -18.32
CA ASP A 128 -27.51 7.02 -19.42
C ASP A 128 -28.57 7.35 -20.45
N GLU A 129 -29.36 6.35 -20.85
CA GLU A 129 -30.41 6.56 -21.85
C GLU A 129 -31.48 7.53 -21.38
N LYS A 130 -31.91 7.43 -20.12
CA LYS A 130 -32.92 8.32 -19.53
C LYS A 130 -32.42 9.75 -19.44
N PHE A 131 -31.20 9.94 -18.92
CA PHE A 131 -30.56 11.24 -18.86
C PHE A 131 -30.45 11.86 -20.26
N ARG A 132 -29.91 11.11 -21.22
CA ARG A 132 -29.75 11.55 -22.62
C ARG A 132 -31.08 11.92 -23.29
N LYS A 133 -32.17 11.19 -22.99
CA LYS A 133 -33.50 11.55 -23.50
C LYS A 133 -33.96 12.92 -22.98
N CYS A 134 -33.83 13.18 -21.68
CA CYS A 134 -34.16 14.49 -21.11
C CYS A 134 -33.36 15.61 -21.76
N ILE A 135 -32.03 15.50 -21.78
CA ILE A 135 -31.14 16.56 -22.27
C ILE A 135 -31.35 16.87 -23.77
N LYS A 136 -31.65 15.85 -24.58
CA LYS A 136 -31.84 16.04 -26.03
C LYS A 136 -33.24 16.51 -26.42
N GLN A 137 -34.26 16.16 -25.66
CA GLN A 137 -35.65 16.30 -26.09
C GLN A 137 -36.42 17.38 -25.33
N LEU A 138 -35.95 17.76 -24.14
CA LEU A 138 -36.67 18.70 -23.29
C LEU A 138 -35.98 20.07 -23.32
N PRO A 139 -36.74 21.18 -23.50
CA PRO A 139 -36.21 22.52 -23.34
C PRO A 139 -35.89 22.80 -21.86
N ILE A 140 -34.94 23.71 -21.63
CA ILE A 140 -34.64 24.25 -20.30
C ILE A 140 -35.49 25.51 -20.11
N LYS A 141 -36.18 25.61 -18.98
CA LYS A 141 -37.05 26.76 -18.64
C LYS A 141 -36.98 27.06 -17.13
N PRO A 142 -37.17 28.30 -16.69
CA PRO A 142 -37.32 28.60 -15.27
C PRO A 142 -38.58 27.90 -14.71
N ASP A 143 -38.52 27.46 -13.45
CA ASP A 143 -39.68 26.88 -12.77
C ASP A 143 -40.72 27.99 -12.50
N GLU A 144 -41.98 27.75 -12.88
CA GLU A 144 -43.12 28.66 -12.66
C GLU A 144 -43.65 28.62 -11.22
#